data_AF-A0A2S7A9B9-F1
#
_entry.id   AF-A0A2S7A9B9-F1
#
_cell.length_a   1.000
_cell.length_b   1.000
_cell.length_c   1.000
_cell.angle_alpha   90.00
_cell.angle_beta   90.00
_cell.angle_gamma   90.00
#
_symmetry.space_group_name_H-M   'P 1'
#
loop_
_entity.id
_entity.type
_entity.pdbx_description
1 polymer ?
#
loop_
_entity_poly.entity_id
_entity_poly.type
_entity_poly.pdbx_seq_one_letter_code
_entity_poly.pdbx_strand_id
1 'polypeptide(L)'
;MLKVAVLIACLAVAAPAVAISCGGQQSTAQAYSSAQHVFSAHVERSYAAPGFGRDAVRLVELRVLKVWKGQLKPGDRVQATAEDSINFVSDGFVPLLGSDLLVYASGSQPLMLGSCSRTAPLETTRDLQALEALSRRSHGR
;
A
#
# COMPACT_ATOMS: atom_id res chain seq x y z
N MET A 1 12.21 33.36 -56.89
CA MET A 1 13.14 32.77 -55.91
C MET A 1 12.33 32.20 -54.76
N LEU A 2 12.25 30.87 -54.71
CA LEU A 2 11.42 30.07 -53.79
C LEU A 2 12.12 30.02 -52.41
N LYS A 3 11.52 30.57 -51.35
CA LYS A 3 12.02 30.42 -49.98
C LYS A 3 11.11 29.49 -49.20
N VAL A 4 11.55 28.24 -49.10
CA VAL A 4 10.99 27.17 -48.27
C VAL A 4 11.19 27.55 -46.81
N ALA A 5 10.10 27.73 -46.06
CA ALA A 5 10.14 27.82 -44.61
C ALA A 5 9.59 26.51 -44.05
N VAL A 6 10.50 25.73 -43.47
CA VAL A 6 10.31 24.39 -42.93
C VAL A 6 9.42 24.46 -41.68
N LEU A 7 8.28 23.76 -41.72
CA LEU A 7 7.45 23.47 -40.55
C LEU A 7 8.23 22.54 -39.61
N ILE A 8 8.71 23.08 -38.49
CA ILE A 8 9.25 22.28 -37.39
C ILE A 8 8.06 21.79 -36.56
N ALA A 9 7.63 20.56 -36.83
CA ALA A 9 6.69 19.83 -36.00
C ALA A 9 7.40 19.42 -34.70
N CYS A 10 7.13 20.14 -33.61
CA CYS A 10 7.50 19.72 -32.26
C CYS A 10 6.67 18.48 -31.87
N LEU A 11 7.18 17.29 -32.20
CA LEU A 11 6.75 16.03 -31.61
C LEU A 11 7.15 16.04 -30.13
N ALA A 12 6.28 16.59 -29.29
CA ALA A 12 6.33 16.37 -27.86
C ALA A 12 6.12 14.86 -27.62
N VAL A 13 7.21 14.16 -27.28
CA VAL A 13 7.15 12.80 -26.78
C VAL A 13 6.44 12.88 -25.43
N ALA A 14 5.12 12.73 -25.44
CA ALA A 14 4.35 12.54 -24.24
C ALA A 14 4.77 11.20 -23.64
N ALA A 15 5.70 11.22 -22.69
CA ALA A 15 5.94 10.08 -21.84
C ALA A 15 4.59 9.71 -21.21
N PRO A 16 4.16 8.44 -21.28
CA PRO A 16 2.93 8.04 -20.62
C PRO A 16 3.11 8.30 -19.12
N ALA A 17 2.42 9.32 -18.60
CA ALA A 17 2.13 9.38 -17.19
C ALA A 17 1.27 8.14 -16.92
N VAL A 18 1.89 7.07 -16.45
CA VAL A 18 1.20 5.89 -15.96
C VAL A 18 0.41 6.32 -14.73
N ALA A 19 -0.79 6.86 -14.95
CA ALA A 19 -1.76 6.96 -13.89
C ALA A 19 -1.95 5.53 -13.38
N ILE A 20 -1.57 5.29 -12.14
CA ILE A 20 -1.85 4.01 -11.46
C ILE A 20 -3.38 3.99 -11.26
N SER A 21 -4.08 3.57 -12.32
CA SER A 21 -5.49 3.22 -12.22
C SER A 21 -5.51 1.85 -11.57
N CYS A 22 -5.73 1.81 -10.26
CA CYS A 22 -6.10 0.58 -9.58
C CYS A 22 -7.36 0.06 -10.27
N GLY A 23 -7.19 -0.86 -11.22
CA GLY A 23 -8.26 -1.30 -12.12
C GLY A 23 -9.41 -1.91 -11.33
N GLY A 24 -10.43 -1.12 -11.03
CA GLY A 24 -11.54 -1.52 -10.17
C GLY A 24 -11.12 -1.82 -8.72
N GLN A 25 -12.10 -1.82 -7.82
CA GLN A 25 -11.86 -2.18 -6.42
C GLN A 25 -11.53 -3.68 -6.33
N GLN A 26 -10.25 -4.01 -6.08
CA GLN A 26 -9.74 -5.38 -5.97
C GLN A 26 -10.59 -6.19 -4.98
N SER A 27 -10.94 -7.45 -5.27
CA SER A 27 -11.66 -8.28 -4.29
C SER A 27 -10.77 -8.67 -3.08
N THR A 28 -11.37 -8.99 -1.93
CA THR A 28 -10.63 -9.47 -0.74
C THR A 28 -9.75 -10.68 -1.06
N ALA A 29 -10.27 -11.63 -1.86
CA ALA A 29 -9.52 -12.82 -2.25
C ALA A 29 -8.31 -12.48 -3.14
N GLN A 30 -8.47 -11.54 -4.07
CA GLN A 30 -7.39 -11.12 -4.96
C GLN A 30 -6.31 -10.37 -4.17
N ALA A 31 -6.69 -9.48 -3.26
CA ALA A 31 -5.73 -8.76 -2.40
C ALA A 31 -5.01 -9.70 -1.43
N TYR A 32 -5.73 -10.65 -0.84
CA TYR A 32 -5.15 -11.68 0.02
C TYR A 32 -4.16 -12.56 -0.75
N SER A 33 -4.44 -12.88 -2.01
CA SER A 33 -3.54 -13.66 -2.86
C SER A 33 -2.23 -12.90 -3.13
N SER A 34 -2.32 -11.63 -3.52
CA SER A 34 -1.16 -10.81 -3.90
C SER A 34 -0.30 -10.34 -2.71
N ALA A 35 -0.90 -10.14 -1.54
CA ALA A 35 -0.17 -9.71 -0.34
C ALA A 35 0.69 -10.86 0.23
N GLN A 36 1.89 -10.55 0.71
CA GLN A 36 2.71 -11.52 1.46
C GLN A 36 2.28 -11.60 2.93
N HIS A 37 1.80 -10.48 3.48
CA HIS A 37 1.33 -10.35 4.85
C HIS A 37 -0.08 -9.75 4.87
N VAL A 38 -0.97 -10.35 5.66
CA VAL A 38 -2.31 -9.81 5.93
C VAL A 38 -2.59 -9.91 7.42
N PHE A 39 -2.74 -8.76 8.06
CA PHE A 39 -2.83 -8.63 9.51
C PHE A 39 -3.58 -7.37 9.91
N SER A 40 -4.06 -7.31 11.15
CA SER A 40 -4.54 -6.07 11.75
C SER A 40 -3.49 -5.53 12.68
N ALA A 41 -3.41 -4.21 12.79
CA ALA A 41 -2.43 -3.57 13.63
C ALA A 41 -2.90 -2.23 14.19
N HIS A 42 -2.36 -1.88 15.35
CA HIS A 42 -2.54 -0.57 15.99
C HIS A 42 -1.40 0.37 15.57
N VAL A 43 -1.74 1.61 15.22
CA VAL A 43 -0.77 2.63 14.80
C VAL A 43 -0.13 3.29 16.03
N GLU A 44 1.10 2.91 16.35
CA GLU A 44 1.81 3.43 17.53
C GLU A 44 2.53 4.75 17.24
N ARG A 45 3.10 4.91 16.04
CA ARG A 45 3.83 6.12 15.62
C ARG A 45 3.73 6.35 14.13
N SER A 46 3.82 7.62 13.72
CA SER A 46 4.06 8.03 12.35
C SER A 46 5.19 9.05 12.33
N TYR A 47 6.17 8.87 11.48
CA TYR A 47 7.28 9.81 11.32
C TYR A 47 7.78 9.86 9.89
N ALA A 48 8.35 11.00 9.53
CA ALA A 48 9.11 11.13 8.31
C ALA A 48 10.54 10.64 8.60
N ALA A 49 10.99 9.63 7.88
CA ALA A 49 12.40 9.30 7.83
C ALA A 49 13.08 10.15 6.74
N PRO A 50 14.32 10.60 6.98
CA PRO A 50 15.11 11.20 5.92
C PRO A 50 15.28 10.18 4.78
N GLY A 51 14.71 10.49 3.61
CA GLY A 51 14.95 9.73 2.40
C GLY A 51 16.23 10.18 1.70
N PHE A 52 16.65 9.43 0.68
CA PHE A 52 17.69 9.90 -0.24
C PHE A 52 17.09 10.98 -1.16
N GLY A 53 17.50 12.25 -0.99
CA GLY A 53 17.08 13.36 -1.86
C GLY A 53 15.99 14.27 -1.25
N ARG A 54 15.08 14.79 -2.06
CA ARG A 54 14.00 15.73 -1.63
C ARG A 54 12.74 15.03 -1.10
N ASP A 55 12.72 13.70 -1.05
CA ASP A 55 11.52 12.92 -0.72
C ASP A 55 11.67 12.30 0.67
N ALA A 56 10.99 12.89 1.65
CA ALA A 56 10.91 12.31 2.98
C ALA A 56 9.97 11.09 2.94
N VAL A 57 10.49 9.90 3.28
CA VAL A 57 9.69 8.67 3.31
C VAL A 57 8.87 8.65 4.59
N ARG A 58 7.55 8.47 4.48
CA ARG A 58 6.70 8.33 5.66
C ARG A 58 6.68 6.89 6.13
N LEU A 59 7.11 6.68 7.37
CA LEU A 59 7.05 5.40 8.06
C LEU A 59 5.97 5.44 9.13
N VAL A 60 5.36 4.29 9.36
CA VAL A 60 4.50 4.04 10.53
C VAL A 60 5.01 2.84 11.30
N GLU A 61 4.99 2.94 12.62
CA GLU A 61 5.19 1.81 13.52
C GLU A 61 3.84 1.23 13.89
N LEU A 62 3.71 -0.06 13.66
CA LEU A 62 2.49 -0.82 13.82
C LEU A 62 2.72 -1.92 14.86
N ARG A 63 1.82 -2.01 15.85
CA ARG A 63 1.73 -3.17 16.73
C ARG A 63 0.73 -4.16 16.15
N VAL A 64 1.19 -5.34 15.78
CA VAL A 64 0.34 -6.40 15.22
C VAL A 64 -0.68 -6.87 16.28
N LEU A 65 -1.95 -6.93 15.89
CA LEU A 65 -3.06 -7.36 16.74
C LEU A 65 -3.52 -8.77 16.37
N LYS A 66 -3.73 -9.04 15.08
CA LYS A 66 -4.14 -10.34 14.55
C LYS A 66 -3.49 -10.60 13.20
N VAL A 67 -3.20 -11.86 12.88
CA VAL A 67 -2.58 -12.25 11.60
C VAL A 67 -3.45 -13.27 10.89
N TRP A 68 -3.72 -13.02 9.61
CA TRP A 68 -4.42 -13.94 8.71
C TRP A 68 -3.47 -14.60 7.71
N LYS A 69 -2.39 -13.92 7.30
CA LYS A 69 -1.37 -14.40 6.36
C LYS A 69 0.02 -13.87 6.72
N GLY A 70 1.03 -14.70 6.51
CA GLY A 70 2.45 -14.36 6.73
C GLY A 70 2.97 -14.88 8.08
N GLN A 71 4.24 -14.57 8.38
CA GLN A 71 4.96 -15.11 9.55
C GLN A 71 4.94 -14.20 10.79
N LEU A 72 4.23 -13.06 10.71
CA LEU A 72 4.10 -12.14 11.85
C LEU A 72 3.31 -12.78 12.98
N LYS A 73 3.49 -12.27 14.20
CA LYS A 73 2.76 -12.72 15.40
C LYS A 73 2.05 -11.55 16.07
N PRO A 74 0.87 -11.78 16.69
CA PRO A 74 0.27 -10.79 17.59
C PRO A 74 1.28 -10.28 18.62
N GLY A 75 1.35 -8.97 18.77
CA GLY A 75 2.30 -8.28 19.65
C GLY A 75 3.58 -7.80 18.97
N ASP A 76 3.91 -8.31 17.78
CA ASP A 76 5.08 -7.85 17.03
C ASP A 76 4.98 -6.36 16.71
N ARG A 77 6.13 -5.67 16.73
CA ARG A 77 6.25 -4.29 16.23
C ARG A 77 6.89 -4.32 14.86
N VAL A 78 6.23 -3.74 13.88
CA VAL A 78 6.68 -3.69 12.49
C VAL A 78 6.65 -2.27 11.97
N GLN A 79 7.59 -1.94 11.10
CA GLN A 79 7.54 -0.70 10.34
C GLN A 79 6.86 -0.96 9.00
N ALA A 80 6.08 0.01 8.53
CA ALA A 80 5.48 -0.01 7.20
C ALA A 80 5.64 1.33 6.50
N THR A 81 5.75 1.30 5.18
CA THR A 81 5.79 2.48 4.30
C THR A 81 4.99 2.22 3.03
N ALA A 82 4.71 3.27 2.27
CA ALA A 82 4.01 3.19 1.00
C ALA A 82 4.96 3.52 -0.16
N GLU A 83 4.73 2.89 -1.30
CA GLU A 83 5.58 2.98 -2.50
C GLU A 83 5.62 4.40 -3.08
N ASP A 84 4.47 5.11 -3.07
CA ASP A 84 4.31 6.45 -3.64
C ASP A 84 4.08 7.49 -2.54
N SER A 85 5.17 8.06 -2.05
CA SER A 85 5.23 9.04 -0.97
C SER A 85 4.59 10.39 -1.33
N ILE A 86 3.29 10.57 -1.10
CA ILE A 86 2.71 11.91 -0.76
C ILE A 86 1.65 11.79 0.35
N ASN A 87 0.84 10.72 0.39
CA ASN A 87 -0.18 10.52 1.44
C ASN A 87 -0.33 9.04 1.76
N PHE A 88 0.39 8.56 2.78
CA PHE A 88 0.50 7.16 3.20
C PHE A 88 -0.18 6.15 2.27
N VAL A 89 -1.36 5.57 2.43
CA VAL A 89 -1.94 4.68 1.40
C VAL A 89 -2.39 5.49 0.16
N SER A 90 -1.84 5.17 -1.02
CA SER A 90 -1.83 5.94 -2.28
C SER A 90 -3.17 6.41 -2.87
N ASP A 91 -4.29 6.13 -2.22
CA ASP A 91 -5.58 6.77 -2.47
C ASP A 91 -5.82 8.00 -1.56
N GLY A 92 -4.80 8.45 -0.83
CA GLY A 92 -4.89 9.54 0.14
C GLY A 92 -5.24 9.09 1.57
N PHE A 93 -5.16 7.79 1.88
CA PHE A 93 -5.46 7.29 3.21
C PHE A 93 -4.25 7.44 4.14
N VAL A 94 -4.31 8.44 5.01
CA VAL A 94 -3.32 8.66 6.07
C VAL A 94 -3.85 8.04 7.37
N PRO A 95 -3.22 6.99 7.90
CA PRO A 95 -3.68 6.34 9.11
C PRO A 95 -3.51 7.28 10.30
N LEU A 96 -4.54 7.33 11.15
CA LEU A 96 -4.53 8.14 12.35
C LEU A 96 -3.70 7.46 13.44
N LEU A 97 -2.92 8.24 14.18
CA LEU A 97 -2.23 7.75 15.37
C LEU A 97 -3.25 7.18 16.36
N GLY A 98 -2.99 5.99 16.91
CA GLY A 98 -3.91 5.33 17.82
C GLY A 98 -5.10 4.64 17.16
N SER A 99 -5.17 4.60 15.82
CA SER A 99 -6.19 3.84 15.10
C SER A 99 -5.76 2.39 14.84
N ASP A 100 -6.74 1.52 14.64
CA ASP A 100 -6.53 0.14 14.22
C ASP A 100 -6.78 0.00 12.72
N LEU A 101 -5.89 -0.73 12.05
CA LEU A 101 -5.91 -0.94 10.61
C LEU A 101 -6.05 -2.41 10.27
N LEU A 102 -6.69 -2.71 9.15
CA LEU A 102 -6.45 -3.92 8.38
C LEU A 102 -5.39 -3.61 7.32
N VAL A 103 -4.32 -4.41 7.29
CA VAL A 103 -3.13 -4.18 6.49
C VAL A 103 -2.90 -5.32 5.50
N TYR A 104 -2.71 -4.94 4.23
CA TYR A 104 -2.22 -5.82 3.17
C TYR A 104 -0.84 -5.34 2.73
N ALA A 105 0.19 -6.13 3.01
CA ALA A 105 1.57 -5.73 2.79
C ALA A 105 2.40 -6.78 2.06
N SER A 106 3.49 -6.31 1.45
CA SER A 106 4.49 -7.11 0.76
C SER A 106 5.91 -6.75 1.24
N GLY A 107 6.88 -7.59 0.93
CA GLY A 107 8.29 -7.37 1.25
C GLY A 107 8.66 -7.64 2.70
N SER A 108 9.90 -7.27 3.04
CA SER A 108 10.49 -7.39 4.37
C SER A 108 10.83 -6.01 4.94
N GLN A 109 10.83 -5.88 6.27
CA GLN A 109 11.04 -4.63 7.04
C GLN A 109 11.86 -3.54 6.32
N PRO A 110 11.32 -2.31 6.14
CA PRO A 110 9.92 -1.94 6.41
C PRO A 110 8.96 -2.64 5.43
N LEU A 111 7.79 -3.04 5.92
CA LEU A 111 6.74 -3.64 5.08
C LEU A 111 6.25 -2.61 4.05
N MET A 112 6.07 -3.06 2.81
CA MET A 112 5.57 -2.21 1.72
C MET A 112 4.06 -2.33 1.61
N LEU A 113 3.39 -1.19 1.71
CA LEU A 113 1.98 -1.03 1.41
C LEU A 113 1.87 -0.56 -0.04
N GLY A 114 1.33 -1.43 -0.90
CA GLY A 114 1.11 -1.08 -2.29
C GLY A 114 0.11 0.06 -2.41
N SER A 115 0.27 0.88 -3.45
CA SER A 115 -0.61 1.99 -3.75
C SER A 115 -2.07 1.56 -3.91
N CYS A 116 -2.30 0.42 -4.54
CA CYS A 116 -3.61 -0.21 -4.69
C CYS A 116 -3.96 -1.22 -3.57
N SER A 117 -3.27 -1.19 -2.43
CA SER A 117 -3.54 -2.14 -1.36
C SER A 117 -4.92 -1.89 -0.73
N ARG A 118 -5.64 -2.94 -0.37
CA ARG A 118 -6.92 -2.85 0.37
C ARG A 118 -6.74 -2.48 1.85
N THR A 119 -5.65 -1.79 2.19
CA THR A 119 -5.36 -1.36 3.56
C THR A 119 -6.37 -0.29 3.97
N ALA A 120 -7.04 -0.47 5.11
CA ALA A 120 -8.15 0.39 5.54
C ALA A 120 -8.29 0.38 7.08
N PRO A 121 -9.03 1.34 7.67
CA PRO A 121 -9.40 1.27 9.08
C PRO A 121 -10.12 -0.05 9.41
N LEU A 122 -9.77 -0.64 10.54
CA LEU A 122 -10.34 -1.91 10.97
C LEU A 122 -11.84 -1.80 11.26
N GLU A 123 -12.31 -0.63 11.66
CA GLU A 123 -13.71 -0.35 11.99
C GLU A 123 -14.62 -0.24 10.75
N THR A 124 -14.08 0.08 9.58
CA THR A 124 -14.88 0.27 8.35
C THR A 124 -14.73 -0.87 7.35
N THR A 125 -13.76 -1.77 7.56
CA THR A 125 -13.51 -2.86 6.63
C THR A 125 -14.62 -3.92 6.64
N ARG A 126 -14.93 -4.44 5.44
CA ARG A 126 -15.87 -5.56 5.25
C ARG A 126 -15.15 -6.90 5.00
N ASP A 127 -13.82 -6.90 5.06
CA ASP A 127 -13.01 -8.04 4.63
C ASP A 127 -12.93 -9.16 5.69
N LEU A 128 -13.25 -8.88 6.96
CA LEU A 128 -12.96 -9.78 8.09
C LEU A 128 -13.52 -11.20 7.91
N GLN A 129 -14.80 -11.33 7.56
CA GLN A 129 -15.42 -12.65 7.39
C GLN A 129 -14.76 -13.44 6.25
N ALA A 130 -14.44 -12.77 5.14
CA ALA A 130 -13.76 -13.40 4.01
C ALA A 130 -12.33 -13.80 4.38
N LEU A 131 -11.62 -12.97 5.16
CA LEU A 131 -10.27 -13.27 5.65
C LEU A 131 -10.23 -14.49 6.58
N GLU A 132 -11.20 -14.66 7.48
CA GLU A 132 -11.31 -15.88 8.31
C GLU A 132 -11.51 -17.14 7.45
N ALA A 133 -12.28 -17.04 6.37
CA ALA A 133 -12.50 -18.16 5.45
C ALA A 133 -11.23 -18.47 4.64
N LEU A 134 -10.54 -17.44 4.13
CA LEU A 134 -9.32 -17.58 3.34
C LEU A 134 -8.16 -18.12 4.17
N SER A 135 -7.96 -17.59 5.38
CA SER A 135 -6.87 -18.00 6.28
C SER A 135 -6.99 -19.47 6.68
N ARG A 136 -8.20 -19.94 7.01
CA ARG A 136 -8.41 -21.37 7.32
C ARG A 136 -8.07 -22.28 6.15
N ARG A 137 -8.40 -21.88 4.92
CA ARG A 137 -8.09 -22.67 3.71
C ARG A 137 -6.61 -22.72 3.39
N SER A 138 -5.84 -21.67 3.71
CA SER A 138 -4.40 -21.66 3.46
C SER A 138 -3.59 -22.42 4.50
N HIS A 139 -4.07 -22.53 5.74
CA HIS A 139 -3.40 -23.29 6.82
C HIS A 139 -3.77 -24.79 6.83
N GLY A 140 -4.84 -25.18 6.15
CA GLY A 140 -5.28 -26.58 6.03
C GLY A 140 -4.70 -27.34 4.84
N ARG A 141 -3.78 -26.74 4.08
CA ARG A 141 -2.97 -27.39 3.04
C ARG A 141 -1.53 -27.44 3.51
#